data_AF-A0A8T5L248-F1
#
_entry.id   AF-A0A8T5L248-F1
#
_cell.length_a   1.000
_cell.length_b   1.000
_cell.length_c   1.000
_cell.angle_alpha   90.00
_cell.angle_beta   90.00
_cell.angle_gamma   90.00
#
_symmetry.space_group_name_H-M   'P 1'
#
loop_
_entity.id
_entity.type
_entity.pdbx_description
1 polymer ?
#
loop_
_entity_poly.entity_id
_entity_poly.type
_entity_poly.pdbx_seq_one_letter_code
_entity_poly.pdbx_strand_id
1 'polypeptide(L)'
;MEQFLSIKKSKGKKGQIWSFDLVVATIIFLFGLLILFYYAINLSSQSKDKLDEFFYEGNLASELILSEVGVGILSDNKVNQTKLENFDALSDNDKRNFLGLNFNFYFSINNMKISGVPRNYVGILNTTEVDNLIQTTRLTIYENKPVKFQLFVWK
;
A
#
# COMPACT_ATOMS: atom_id res chain seq x y z
N MET A 1 -14.89 39.17 84.75
CA MET A 1 -14.32 37.87 84.37
C MET A 1 -14.85 37.54 82.99
N GLU A 2 -14.27 38.15 81.96
CA GLU A 2 -14.72 37.99 80.57
C GLU A 2 -14.01 36.80 79.93
N GLN A 3 -14.79 35.76 79.60
CA GLN A 3 -14.31 34.63 78.82
C GLN A 3 -14.32 35.00 77.34
N PHE A 4 -13.14 35.25 76.77
CA PHE A 4 -12.97 35.35 75.33
C PHE A 4 -13.08 33.97 74.68
N LEU A 5 -14.21 33.72 74.03
CA LEU A 5 -14.41 32.58 73.13
C LEU A 5 -13.59 32.79 71.86
N SER A 6 -12.43 32.12 71.79
CA SER A 6 -11.59 32.04 70.60
C SER A 6 -12.25 31.14 69.55
N ILE A 7 -12.92 31.75 68.57
CA ILE A 7 -13.46 31.03 67.42
C ILE A 7 -12.31 30.68 66.48
N LYS A 8 -11.84 29.44 66.57
CA LYS A 8 -10.81 28.87 65.68
C LYS A 8 -11.36 28.75 64.26
N LYS A 9 -11.17 29.79 63.45
CA LYS A 9 -11.59 29.86 62.05
C LYS A 9 -10.80 28.80 61.26
N SER A 10 -11.41 27.64 60.99
CA SER A 10 -10.77 26.61 60.17
C SER A 10 -10.63 27.17 58.74
N LYS A 11 -9.39 27.33 58.28
CA LYS A 11 -9.09 27.76 56.90
C LYS A 11 -9.43 26.59 55.98
N GLY A 12 -10.71 26.52 55.58
CA GLY A 12 -11.28 25.39 54.87
C GLY A 12 -10.69 25.19 53.47
N LYS A 13 -10.23 23.95 53.23
CA LYS A 13 -10.50 23.03 52.11
C LYS A 13 -10.49 23.51 50.64
N LYS A 14 -10.25 24.79 50.33
CA LYS A 14 -10.23 25.29 48.94
C LYS A 14 -9.10 24.68 48.10
N GLY A 15 -7.95 24.40 48.72
CA GLY A 15 -6.83 23.74 48.04
C GLY A 15 -7.14 22.30 47.61
N GLN A 16 -7.96 21.57 48.38
CA GLN A 16 -8.33 20.18 48.07
C GLN A 16 -9.20 20.06 46.81
N ILE A 17 -10.07 21.04 46.56
CA ILE A 17 -10.94 21.04 45.38
C ILE A 17 -10.10 21.22 44.10
N TRP A 18 -9.07 22.04 44.16
CA TRP A 18 -8.18 22.30 43.03
C TRP A 18 -7.31 21.07 42.70
N SER A 19 -6.82 20.35 43.71
CA SER A 19 -6.11 19.08 43.52
C SER A 19 -6.99 18.02 42.87
N PHE A 20 -8.27 17.95 43.25
CA PHE A 20 -9.20 16.95 42.72
C PHE A 20 -9.49 17.18 41.24
N ASP A 21 -9.72 18.42 40.84
CA ASP A 21 -9.95 18.78 39.43
C ASP A 21 -8.75 18.41 38.54
N LEU A 22 -7.53 18.70 39.01
CA LEU A 22 -6.30 18.32 38.31
C LEU A 22 -6.13 16.80 38.18
N VAL A 23 -6.50 16.03 39.21
CA VAL A 23 -6.48 14.56 39.16
C VAL A 23 -7.49 14.04 38.13
N VAL A 24 -8.71 14.58 38.11
CA VAL A 24 -9.75 14.20 37.14
C VAL A 24 -9.32 14.54 35.72
N ALA A 25 -8.79 15.74 35.48
CA ALA A 25 -8.28 16.15 34.18
C ALA A 25 -7.14 15.24 33.69
N THR A 26 -6.24 14.85 34.58
CA THR A 26 -5.13 13.93 34.27
C THR A 26 -5.65 12.55 33.86
N ILE A 27 -6.66 12.02 34.57
CA ILE A 27 -7.28 10.72 34.24
C ILE A 27 -7.93 10.78 32.86
N ILE A 28 -8.71 11.83 32.57
CA ILE A 28 -9.36 12.01 31.26
C ILE A 28 -8.32 12.10 30.15
N PHE A 29 -7.24 12.87 30.38
CA PHE A 29 -6.14 12.99 29.43
C PHE A 29 -5.45 11.64 29.17
N LEU A 30 -5.13 10.88 30.22
CA LEU A 30 -4.55 9.54 30.07
C LEU A 30 -5.49 8.60 29.32
N PHE A 31 -6.79 8.67 29.59
CA PHE A 31 -7.78 7.84 28.88
C PHE A 31 -7.84 8.18 27.39
N GLY A 32 -7.80 9.47 27.05
CA GLY A 32 -7.71 9.93 25.65
C GLY A 32 -6.44 9.45 24.96
N LEU A 33 -5.30 9.47 25.67
CA LEU A 33 -4.01 8.99 25.16
C LEU A 33 -4.05 7.48 24.90
N LEU A 34 -4.67 6.70 25.80
CA LEU A 34 -4.86 5.25 25.61
C LEU A 34 -5.73 4.94 24.40
N ILE A 35 -6.84 5.66 24.19
CA ILE A 35 -7.70 5.50 23.01
C ILE A 35 -6.92 5.80 21.73
N LEU A 36 -6.18 6.90 21.70
CA LEU A 36 -5.37 7.30 20.55
C LEU A 36 -4.29 6.24 20.26
N PHE A 37 -3.62 5.75 21.29
CA PHE A 37 -2.60 4.71 21.16
C PHE A 37 -3.16 3.39 20.61
N TYR A 38 -4.32 2.96 21.12
CA TYR A 38 -5.02 1.77 20.61
C TYR A 38 -5.38 1.92 19.13
N TYR A 39 -5.88 3.08 18.73
CA TYR A 39 -6.22 3.37 17.34
C TYR A 39 -4.97 3.38 16.44
N ALA A 40 -3.90 4.04 16.87
CA ALA A 40 -2.66 4.15 16.12
C ALA A 40 -2.01 2.79 15.85
N ILE A 41 -1.99 1.89 16.85
CA ILE A 41 -1.44 0.55 16.69
C ILE A 41 -2.25 -0.27 15.68
N ASN A 42 -3.59 -0.30 15.82
CA ASN A 42 -4.44 -1.13 14.97
C ASN A 42 -4.53 -0.65 13.51
N LEU A 43 -4.40 0.66 13.27
CA LEU A 43 -4.39 1.19 11.90
C LEU A 43 -3.11 0.78 11.15
N SER A 44 -1.99 0.70 11.86
CA SER A 44 -0.67 0.48 11.26
C SER A 44 -0.44 -0.95 10.73
N SER A 45 -1.03 -1.96 11.37
CA SER A 45 -0.80 -3.38 11.01
C SER A 45 -1.49 -3.76 9.70
N GLN A 46 -2.78 -3.42 9.55
CA GLN A 46 -3.56 -3.79 8.36
C GLN A 46 -3.02 -3.16 7.07
N SER A 47 -2.55 -1.90 7.13
CA SER A 47 -1.97 -1.23 5.97
C SER A 47 -0.64 -1.85 5.57
N LYS A 48 0.16 -2.34 6.53
CA LYS A 48 1.44 -2.97 6.25
C LYS A 48 1.27 -4.35 5.62
N ASP A 49 0.41 -5.20 6.19
CA ASP A 49 0.19 -6.55 5.67
C ASP A 49 -0.36 -6.52 4.23
N LYS A 50 -1.29 -5.60 3.95
CA LYS A 50 -1.80 -5.39 2.59
C LYS A 50 -0.70 -4.91 1.65
N LEU A 51 0.10 -3.93 2.06
CA LEU A 51 1.18 -3.40 1.23
C LEU A 51 2.22 -4.48 0.90
N ASP A 52 2.57 -5.31 1.87
CA ASP A 52 3.50 -6.43 1.71
C ASP A 52 2.92 -7.50 0.76
N GLU A 53 1.61 -7.80 0.85
CA GLU A 53 0.88 -8.67 -0.09
C GLU A 53 0.93 -8.12 -1.53
N PHE A 54 0.61 -6.83 -1.73
CA PHE A 54 0.71 -6.19 -3.04
C PHE A 54 2.15 -6.26 -3.59
N PHE A 55 3.16 -5.94 -2.78
CA PHE A 55 4.56 -6.03 -3.22
C PHE A 55 4.97 -7.44 -3.60
N TYR A 56 4.53 -8.45 -2.84
CA TYR A 56 4.78 -9.85 -3.17
C TYR A 56 4.15 -10.21 -4.52
N GLU A 57 2.86 -9.91 -4.70
CA GLU A 57 2.14 -10.19 -5.95
C GLU A 57 2.73 -9.44 -7.15
N GLY A 58 3.06 -8.16 -6.99
CA GLY A 58 3.67 -7.35 -8.04
C GLY A 58 5.06 -7.86 -8.43
N ASN A 59 5.85 -8.34 -7.47
CA ASN A 59 7.15 -8.96 -7.76
C ASN A 59 6.97 -10.29 -8.51
N LEU A 60 6.11 -11.17 -8.01
CA LEU A 60 5.82 -12.45 -8.66
C LEU A 60 5.30 -12.25 -10.09
N ALA A 61 4.34 -11.35 -10.29
CA ALA A 61 3.80 -11.05 -11.61
C ALA A 61 4.88 -10.50 -12.55
N SER A 62 5.74 -9.61 -12.07
CA SER A 62 6.84 -9.10 -12.88
C SER A 62 7.86 -10.18 -13.27
N GLU A 63 8.07 -11.19 -12.42
CA GLU A 63 8.91 -12.36 -12.72
C GLU A 63 8.26 -13.27 -13.75
N LEU A 64 6.98 -13.58 -13.59
CA LEU A 64 6.24 -14.43 -14.51
C LEU A 64 6.13 -13.78 -15.89
N ILE A 65 5.87 -12.48 -15.96
CA ILE A 65 5.88 -11.72 -17.22
C ILE A 65 7.30 -11.76 -17.81
N LEU A 66 8.32 -11.43 -17.04
CA LEU A 66 9.73 -11.47 -17.48
C LEU A 66 10.36 -12.86 -17.32
N SER A 67 9.64 -13.91 -17.70
CA SER A 67 10.16 -15.28 -17.73
C SER A 67 10.25 -15.84 -19.14
N GLU A 68 11.04 -16.91 -19.30
CA GLU A 68 11.12 -17.65 -20.57
C GLU A 68 10.07 -18.76 -20.68
N VAL A 69 9.45 -19.13 -19.55
CA VAL A 69 8.57 -20.29 -19.41
C VAL A 69 7.10 -19.88 -19.52
N GLY A 70 6.25 -20.77 -20.04
CA GLY A 70 4.81 -20.53 -20.14
C GLY A 70 4.49 -19.37 -21.09
N VAL A 71 3.71 -18.39 -20.62
CA VAL A 71 3.38 -17.18 -21.39
C VAL A 71 4.27 -15.97 -21.03
N GLY A 72 5.40 -16.20 -20.36
CA GLY A 72 6.41 -15.16 -20.17
C GLY A 72 6.90 -14.59 -21.50
N ILE A 73 7.33 -13.33 -21.51
CA ILE A 73 7.65 -12.60 -22.74
C ILE A 73 9.12 -12.71 -23.14
N LEU A 74 9.96 -13.44 -22.40
CA LEU A 74 11.40 -13.54 -22.68
C LEU A 74 11.77 -14.74 -23.58
N SER A 75 12.83 -14.56 -24.36
CA SER A 75 13.61 -15.59 -25.03
C SER A 75 15.07 -15.17 -24.99
N ASP A 76 15.95 -16.04 -24.53
CA ASP A 76 17.38 -15.76 -24.35
C ASP A 76 17.63 -14.50 -23.50
N ASN A 77 16.88 -14.35 -22.40
CA ASN A 77 16.87 -13.19 -21.50
C ASN A 77 16.55 -11.83 -22.17
N LYS A 78 15.89 -11.85 -23.34
CA LYS A 78 15.44 -10.66 -24.07
C LYS A 78 13.94 -10.73 -24.31
N VAL A 79 13.27 -9.58 -24.31
CA VAL A 79 11.86 -9.49 -24.68
C VAL A 79 11.71 -9.95 -26.13
N ASN A 80 10.96 -11.02 -26.31
CA ASN A 80 10.63 -11.63 -27.59
C ASN A 80 9.31 -11.06 -28.10
N GLN A 81 9.32 -10.50 -29.32
CA GLN A 81 8.17 -9.82 -29.90
C GLN A 81 6.96 -10.75 -30.06
N THR A 82 7.16 -11.97 -30.56
CA THR A 82 6.08 -12.95 -30.76
C THR A 82 5.45 -13.35 -29.42
N LYS A 83 6.26 -13.60 -28.39
CA LYS A 83 5.74 -13.92 -27.05
C LYS A 83 4.99 -12.75 -26.42
N LEU A 84 5.48 -11.52 -26.59
CA LEU A 84 4.80 -10.31 -26.13
C LEU A 84 3.43 -10.14 -26.82
N GLU A 85 3.36 -10.35 -28.13
CA GLU A 85 2.10 -10.29 -28.89
C GLU A 85 1.13 -11.40 -28.47
N ASN A 86 1.63 -12.62 -28.24
CA ASN A 86 0.82 -13.72 -27.72
C ASN A 86 0.27 -13.41 -26.33
N PHE A 87 1.08 -12.81 -25.45
CA PHE A 87 0.63 -12.39 -24.13
C PHE A 87 -0.45 -11.31 -24.22
N ASP A 88 -0.27 -10.32 -25.09
CA ASP A 88 -1.24 -9.25 -25.29
C ASP A 88 -2.59 -9.77 -25.81
N ALA A 89 -2.55 -10.79 -26.68
CA ALA A 89 -3.73 -11.42 -27.27
C ALA A 89 -4.57 -12.24 -26.28
N LEU A 90 -4.05 -12.55 -25.09
CA LEU A 90 -4.80 -13.26 -24.03
C LEU A 90 -6.00 -12.42 -23.55
N SER A 91 -7.06 -13.08 -23.10
CA SER A 91 -8.15 -12.38 -22.42
C SER A 91 -7.69 -11.83 -21.07
N ASP A 92 -8.38 -10.82 -20.55
CA ASP A 92 -8.06 -10.23 -19.25
C ASP A 92 -8.11 -11.25 -18.10
N ASN A 93 -9.02 -12.23 -18.20
CA ASN A 93 -9.10 -13.32 -17.23
C ASN A 93 -7.91 -14.29 -17.35
N ASP A 94 -7.51 -14.64 -18.57
CA ASP A 94 -6.35 -15.52 -18.78
C ASP A 94 -5.06 -14.88 -18.31
N LYS A 95 -4.91 -13.56 -18.55
CA LYS A 95 -3.81 -12.74 -18.04
C LYS A 95 -3.70 -12.81 -16.51
N ARG A 96 -4.83 -12.62 -15.80
CA ARG A 96 -4.87 -12.74 -14.32
C ARG A 96 -4.56 -14.14 -13.84
N ASN A 97 -5.21 -15.14 -14.43
CA ASN A 97 -5.05 -16.55 -14.06
C ASN A 97 -3.60 -17.00 -14.22
N PHE A 98 -2.94 -16.60 -15.31
CA PHE A 98 -1.54 -16.93 -15.52
C PHE A 98 -0.63 -16.32 -14.47
N LEU A 99 -0.84 -15.05 -14.13
CA LEU A 99 -0.02 -14.36 -13.14
C LEU A 99 -0.39 -14.71 -11.69
N GLY A 100 -1.47 -15.47 -11.49
CA GLY A 100 -2.01 -15.75 -10.16
C GLY A 100 -2.50 -14.49 -9.44
N LEU A 101 -2.87 -13.44 -10.19
CA LEU A 101 -3.27 -12.14 -9.63
C LEU A 101 -4.78 -12.05 -9.48
N ASN A 102 -5.22 -11.57 -8.32
CA ASN A 102 -6.63 -11.17 -8.11
C ASN A 102 -6.89 -9.71 -8.52
N PHE A 103 -5.82 -8.96 -8.80
CA PHE A 103 -5.84 -7.52 -9.04
C PHE A 103 -5.80 -7.14 -10.52
N ASN A 104 -6.12 -5.89 -10.81
CA ASN A 104 -5.90 -5.30 -12.12
C ASN A 104 -4.41 -4.98 -12.29
N PHE A 105 -3.92 -5.07 -13.52
CA PHE A 105 -2.55 -4.73 -13.80
C PHE A 105 -2.37 -4.26 -15.24
N TYR A 106 -1.34 -3.46 -15.46
CA TYR A 106 -0.75 -3.25 -16.77
C TYR A 106 0.75 -3.09 -16.63
N PHE A 107 1.49 -3.40 -17.68
CA PHE A 107 2.90 -3.04 -17.75
C PHE A 107 3.21 -2.22 -18.99
N SER A 108 4.30 -1.47 -18.90
CA SER A 108 4.85 -0.69 -20.00
C SER A 108 6.33 -0.98 -20.19
N ILE A 109 6.75 -0.94 -21.45
CA ILE A 109 8.15 -1.02 -21.88
C ILE A 109 8.36 0.13 -22.85
N ASN A 110 9.46 0.87 -22.70
CA ASN A 110 9.76 2.00 -23.59
C ASN A 110 9.86 1.54 -25.05
N ASN A 111 9.18 2.27 -25.95
CA ASN A 111 9.13 2.01 -27.40
C ASN A 111 8.55 0.65 -27.80
N MET A 112 7.78 0.02 -26.91
CA MET A 112 7.09 -1.23 -27.20
C MET A 112 6.15 -1.08 -28.40
N LYS A 113 6.16 -2.08 -29.27
CA LYS A 113 5.23 -2.21 -30.38
C LYS A 113 4.44 -3.50 -30.23
N ILE A 114 3.18 -3.47 -30.62
CA ILE A 114 2.34 -4.66 -30.75
C ILE A 114 1.83 -4.66 -32.18
N SER A 115 2.09 -5.73 -32.94
CA SER A 115 1.74 -5.81 -34.36
C SER A 115 2.29 -4.62 -35.18
N GLY A 116 3.49 -4.17 -34.83
CA GLY A 116 4.18 -3.04 -35.49
C GLY A 116 3.69 -1.64 -35.07
N VAL A 117 2.62 -1.52 -34.29
CA VAL A 117 2.08 -0.24 -33.82
C VAL A 117 2.65 0.10 -32.45
N PRO A 118 3.20 1.31 -32.22
CA PRO A 118 3.63 1.75 -30.90
C PRO A 118 2.49 1.67 -29.89
N ARG A 119 2.74 1.06 -28.73
CA ARG A 119 1.75 0.93 -27.66
C ARG A 119 2.37 1.31 -26.33
N ASN A 120 1.60 2.03 -25.52
CA ASN A 120 2.08 2.52 -24.23
C ASN A 120 2.02 1.46 -23.13
N TYR A 121 1.12 0.49 -23.22
CA TYR A 121 0.90 -0.53 -22.19
C TYR A 121 0.33 -1.84 -22.75
N VAL A 122 0.49 -2.92 -21.98
CA VAL A 122 -0.23 -4.20 -22.13
C VAL A 122 -0.85 -4.55 -20.78
N GLY A 123 -2.13 -4.95 -20.78
CA GLY A 123 -2.88 -5.31 -19.57
C GLY A 123 -4.28 -4.71 -19.54
N ILE A 124 -4.81 -4.53 -18.34
CA ILE A 124 -6.22 -4.24 -18.05
C ILE A 124 -6.34 -2.81 -17.54
N LEU A 125 -6.83 -1.85 -18.34
CA LEU A 125 -6.85 -0.42 -17.98
C LEU A 125 -8.25 0.11 -17.57
N ASN A 126 -9.18 -0.77 -17.23
CA ASN A 126 -10.62 -0.45 -17.27
C ASN A 126 -11.20 0.20 -16.00
N THR A 127 -10.40 0.94 -15.21
CA THR A 127 -10.92 1.56 -13.97
C THR A 127 -10.62 3.05 -13.91
N THR A 128 -11.67 3.85 -13.67
CA THR A 128 -11.57 5.30 -13.42
C THR A 128 -11.09 5.62 -12.01
N GLU A 129 -11.18 4.65 -11.11
CA GLU A 129 -10.68 4.72 -9.74
C GLU A 129 -9.65 3.61 -9.55
N VAL A 130 -8.52 3.95 -8.94
CA VAL A 130 -7.40 3.07 -8.68
C VAL A 130 -7.14 3.15 -7.19
N ASP A 131 -7.39 2.06 -6.46
CA ASP A 131 -7.06 1.96 -5.04
C ASP A 131 -5.83 1.06 -4.85
N ASN A 132 -4.95 1.43 -3.92
CA ASN A 132 -3.73 0.70 -3.58
C ASN A 132 -2.83 0.38 -4.79
N LEU A 133 -2.42 1.42 -5.53
CA LEU A 133 -1.49 1.28 -6.65
C LEU A 133 -0.07 0.99 -6.16
N ILE A 134 0.51 -0.10 -6.68
CA ILE A 134 1.94 -0.36 -6.59
C ILE A 134 2.58 -0.30 -7.97
N GLN A 135 3.87 0.07 -7.99
CA GLN A 135 4.69 0.07 -9.19
C GLN A 135 5.96 -0.74 -8.96
N THR A 136 6.14 -1.82 -9.72
CA THR A 136 7.37 -2.59 -9.77
C THR A 136 8.18 -2.18 -11.00
N THR A 137 9.47 -1.91 -10.82
CA THR A 137 10.37 -1.52 -11.92
C THR A 137 11.49 -2.54 -12.06
N ARG A 138 11.70 -3.04 -13.28
CA ARG A 138 12.81 -3.95 -13.63
C ARG A 138 13.55 -3.43 -14.87
N LEU A 139 14.78 -3.91 -15.04
CA LEU A 139 15.56 -3.72 -16.27
C LEU A 139 15.45 -4.96 -17.13
N THR A 140 15.23 -4.77 -18.43
CA THR A 140 15.20 -5.87 -19.41
C THR A 140 15.82 -5.40 -20.73
N ILE A 141 15.94 -6.31 -21.70
CA ILE A 141 16.48 -6.01 -23.03
C ILE A 141 15.34 -6.10 -24.05
N TYR A 142 15.10 -5.03 -24.81
CA TYR A 142 14.13 -4.98 -25.92
C TYR A 142 14.79 -4.33 -27.14
N GLU A 143 14.61 -4.91 -28.32
CA GLU A 143 15.30 -4.47 -29.56
C GLU A 143 16.83 -4.28 -29.38
N ASN A 144 17.48 -5.18 -28.62
CA ASN A 144 18.90 -5.13 -28.25
C ASN A 144 19.34 -3.89 -27.46
N LYS A 145 18.42 -3.19 -26.80
CA LYS A 145 18.70 -2.07 -25.91
C LYS A 145 18.22 -2.37 -24.49
N PRO A 146 18.96 -1.95 -23.45
CA PRO A 146 18.43 -1.99 -22.09
C PRO A 146 17.26 -1.02 -21.98
N VAL A 147 16.13 -1.51 -21.50
CA VAL A 147 14.90 -0.74 -21.33
C VAL A 147 14.32 -0.95 -19.93
N LYS A 148 13.54 0.03 -19.49
CA LYS A 148 12.79 -0.03 -18.24
C LYS A 148 11.48 -0.78 -18.48
N PHE A 149 11.25 -1.83 -17.71
CA PHE A 149 9.96 -2.50 -17.57
C PHE A 149 9.28 -1.96 -16.32
N GLN A 150 8.05 -1.46 -16.45
CA GLN A 150 7.26 -0.96 -15.34
C GLN A 150 5.95 -1.73 -15.27
N LEU A 151 5.70 -2.42 -14.17
CA LEU A 151 4.44 -3.08 -13.88
C LEU A 151 3.69 -2.26 -12.84
N PHE A 152 2.41 -2.04 -13.11
CA PHE A 152 1.47 -1.37 -12.22
C PHE A 152 0.40 -2.39 -11.83
N VAL A 153 0.14 -2.53 -10.54
CA VAL A 153 -0.90 -3.44 -9.99
C VAL A 153 -1.77 -2.65 -9.03
N TRP A 154 -3.10 -2.83 -9.11
CA TRP A 154 -4.06 -2.14 -8.26
C TRP A 154 -5.35 -2.92 -8.10
N LYS A 155 -6.13 -2.56 -7.08
CA LYS A 155 -7.46 -3.12 -6.86
C LYS A 155 -8.52 -2.31 -7.59
#